data_AF-A0A7K1DWN7-F1
#
_entry.id   AF-A0A7K1DWN7-F1
#
_cell.length_a   1.000
_cell.length_b   1.000
_cell.length_c   1.000
_cell.angle_alpha   90.00
_cell.angle_beta   90.00
_cell.angle_gamma   90.00
#
_symmetry.space_group_name_H-M   'P 1'
#
loop_
_entity.id
_entity.type
_entity.pdbx_description
1 polymer ?
#
loop_
_entity_poly.entity_id
_entity_poly.type
_entity_poly.pdbx_seq_one_letter_code
_entity_poly.pdbx_strand_id
1 'polypeptide(L)'
;MSQGVSSPKKNPQSLTTLKKLLLNCKALPKAGIYFVKERFGMVKPVKSKLVFVISFPRSGTHALGSLVSQENIGFRYHGEFFAFNHWSSVIERLNRYYPFFSFRFHLNFRTQRQKWRTYRFESSSLNASKTMRAIKKIHGIHIIKVFPTHLSDPVLEAIIAENKPHIIFLRRNHLDRFVSHKKANKTGKWHTASTESVEIDIDEAELNKFIDEYEKFYTRYVNFAKAHGCAVLDVDYETLQDANVIDSIQHFAAWEGFTDYNKLAKIPTTAKQDSSRTVQDNYLASSGKKISDFDFKKIEVN
;
A
#
# COMPACT_ATOMS: atom_id res chain seq x y z
N MET A 1 3.83 23.92 -33.81
CA MET A 1 4.07 23.61 -32.38
C MET A 1 2.91 24.17 -31.58
N SER A 2 1.92 23.34 -31.25
CA SER A 2 0.77 23.74 -30.43
C SER A 2 1.06 23.37 -28.97
N GLN A 3 1.19 24.38 -28.11
CA GLN A 3 1.29 24.18 -26.66
C GLN A 3 -0.11 23.99 -26.08
N GLY A 4 -0.41 22.76 -25.69
CA GLY A 4 -1.60 22.45 -24.89
C GLY A 4 -1.41 22.90 -23.45
N VAL A 5 -2.15 23.93 -23.06
CA VAL A 5 -2.26 24.40 -21.68
C VAL A 5 -2.91 23.32 -20.82
N SER A 6 -2.13 22.60 -20.02
CA SER A 6 -2.67 21.73 -18.97
C SER A 6 -3.11 22.61 -17.79
N SER A 7 -4.41 22.68 -17.54
CA SER A 7 -4.95 23.37 -16.37
C SER A 7 -4.35 22.80 -15.07
N PRO A 8 -3.96 23.62 -14.09
CA PRO A 8 -3.36 23.12 -12.86
C PRO A 8 -4.44 22.39 -12.04
N LYS A 9 -4.30 21.07 -11.90
CA LYS A 9 -5.11 20.29 -10.95
C LYS A 9 -4.87 20.84 -9.54
N LYS A 10 -5.88 21.47 -8.93
CA LYS A 10 -5.83 21.99 -7.55
C LYS A 10 -5.33 20.89 -6.61
N ASN A 11 -4.22 21.15 -5.90
CA ASN A 11 -3.66 20.21 -4.94
C ASN A 11 -4.66 19.98 -3.79
N PRO A 12 -5.26 18.78 -3.61
CA PRO A 12 -6.32 18.53 -2.62
C PRO A 12 -5.90 18.76 -1.17
N GLN A 13 -4.59 18.86 -0.93
CA GLN A 13 -3.92 19.08 0.36
C GLN A 13 -3.99 20.55 0.84
N SER A 14 -4.34 21.51 -0.02
CA SER A 14 -4.41 22.95 0.33
C SER A 14 -5.74 23.40 0.94
N LEU A 15 -6.72 22.49 1.05
CA LEU A 15 -8.03 22.81 1.61
C LEU A 15 -7.97 22.90 3.13
N THR A 16 -8.48 24.00 3.69
CA THR A 16 -8.59 24.20 5.13
C THR A 16 -9.53 23.17 5.77
N THR A 17 -9.33 22.90 7.06
CA THR A 17 -10.17 21.97 7.86
C THR A 17 -11.66 22.30 7.73
N LEU A 18 -12.01 23.59 7.74
CA LEU A 18 -13.38 24.08 7.54
C LEU A 18 -13.92 23.72 6.15
N LYS A 19 -13.13 23.90 5.08
CA LYS A 19 -13.54 23.51 3.72
C LYS A 19 -13.75 22.00 3.60
N LYS A 20 -12.93 21.18 4.27
CA LYS A 20 -13.14 19.72 4.33
C LYS A 20 -14.42 19.37 5.09
N LEU A 21 -14.70 20.01 6.22
CA LEU A 21 -15.96 19.82 6.95
C LEU A 21 -17.18 20.15 6.07
N LEU A 22 -17.16 21.30 5.38
CA LEU A 22 -18.23 21.71 4.47
C LEU A 22 -18.43 20.73 3.31
N LEU A 23 -17.35 20.17 2.73
CA LEU A 23 -17.44 19.11 1.71
C LEU A 23 -18.14 17.85 2.25
N ASN A 24 -17.92 17.51 3.52
CA ASN A 24 -18.60 16.37 4.15
C ASN A 24 -20.08 16.67 4.39
N CYS A 25 -20.43 17.87 4.87
CA CYS A 25 -21.83 18.28 5.03
C CYS A 25 -22.59 18.23 3.69
N LYS A 26 -21.97 18.68 2.59
CA LYS A 26 -22.55 18.57 1.24
C LYS A 26 -22.74 17.13 0.76
N ALA A 27 -22.03 16.16 1.32
CA ALA A 27 -22.18 14.75 0.98
C ALA A 27 -23.30 14.05 1.78
N LEU A 28 -23.78 14.64 2.88
CA LEU A 28 -24.80 14.04 3.76
C LEU A 28 -26.11 13.71 3.04
N PRO A 29 -26.69 14.58 2.20
CA PRO A 29 -27.92 14.24 1.48
C PRO A 29 -27.73 13.01 0.57
N LYS A 30 -26.57 12.93 -0.10
CA LYS A 30 -26.23 11.79 -0.96
C LYS A 30 -26.05 10.50 -0.16
N ALA A 31 -25.47 10.59 1.04
CA ALA A 31 -25.36 9.45 1.94
C ALA A 31 -26.74 9.01 2.46
N GLY A 32 -27.60 9.95 2.87
CA GLY A 32 -28.96 9.67 3.30
C GLY A 32 -29.79 8.96 2.22
N ILE A 33 -29.78 9.49 0.99
CA ILE A 33 -30.42 8.85 -0.17
C ILE A 33 -29.86 7.44 -0.41
N TYR A 34 -28.54 7.27 -0.31
CA TYR A 34 -27.92 5.96 -0.47
C TYR A 34 -28.43 4.97 0.59
N PHE A 35 -28.44 5.33 1.88
CA PHE A 35 -28.89 4.45 2.95
C PHE A 35 -30.38 4.09 2.84
N VAL A 36 -31.23 5.02 2.41
CA VAL A 36 -32.64 4.73 2.11
C VAL A 36 -32.74 3.72 0.98
N LYS A 37 -32.05 3.95 -0.14
CA LYS A 37 -32.05 3.00 -1.28
C LYS A 37 -31.50 1.63 -0.89
N GLU A 38 -30.45 1.58 -0.06
CA GLU A 38 -29.87 0.34 0.42
C GLU A 38 -30.86 -0.45 1.29
N ARG A 39 -31.58 0.23 2.20
CA ARG A 39 -32.62 -0.37 3.04
C ARG A 39 -33.76 -1.00 2.23
N PHE A 40 -34.11 -0.41 1.09
CA PHE A 40 -35.14 -0.93 0.19
C PHE A 40 -34.60 -1.85 -0.92
N GLY A 41 -33.34 -2.29 -0.85
CA GLY A 41 -32.75 -3.18 -1.85
C GLY A 41 -32.60 -2.57 -3.25
N MET A 42 -32.65 -1.24 -3.37
CA MET A 42 -32.61 -0.52 -4.65
C MET A 42 -31.17 -0.20 -5.13
N VAL A 43 -30.16 -0.57 -4.35
CA VAL A 43 -28.76 -0.36 -4.71
C VAL A 43 -28.26 -1.57 -5.49
N LYS A 44 -27.91 -1.36 -6.77
CA LYS A 44 -27.27 -2.40 -7.58
C LYS A 44 -25.84 -2.67 -7.09
N PRO A 45 -25.42 -3.94 -6.99
CA PRO A 45 -24.02 -4.27 -6.74
C PRO A 45 -23.10 -3.62 -7.77
N VAL A 46 -21.93 -3.18 -7.33
CA VAL A 46 -20.88 -2.68 -8.22
C VAL A 46 -19.77 -3.71 -8.34
N LYS A 47 -19.15 -3.81 -9.51
CA LYS A 47 -17.96 -4.64 -9.70
C LYS A 47 -16.81 -3.99 -8.91
N SER A 48 -16.47 -4.54 -7.76
CA SER A 48 -15.44 -4.03 -6.86
C SER A 48 -14.59 -5.18 -6.35
N LYS A 49 -13.27 -5.04 -6.43
CA LYS A 49 -12.31 -6.04 -5.96
C LYS A 49 -11.32 -5.39 -5.01
N LEU A 50 -11.04 -6.04 -3.88
CA LEU A 50 -10.01 -5.62 -2.93
C LEU A 50 -8.74 -6.43 -3.19
N VAL A 51 -7.62 -5.73 -3.27
CA VAL A 51 -6.30 -6.31 -3.36
C VAL A 51 -5.43 -5.68 -2.27
N PHE A 52 -4.82 -6.50 -1.43
CA PHE A 52 -3.83 -6.03 -0.46
C PHE A 52 -2.43 -6.32 -0.97
N VAL A 53 -1.58 -5.30 -0.97
CA VAL A 53 -0.14 -5.47 -1.10
C VAL A 53 0.41 -5.51 0.32
N ILE A 54 0.64 -6.70 0.84
CA ILE A 54 1.24 -6.91 2.15
C ILE A 54 2.75 -7.00 1.95
N SER A 55 3.48 -6.07 2.54
CA SER A 55 4.91 -5.95 2.32
C SER A 55 5.55 -5.16 3.44
N PHE A 56 6.71 -4.59 3.20
CA PHE A 56 7.52 -3.93 4.20
C PHE A 56 8.10 -2.62 3.67
N PRO A 57 8.48 -1.69 4.56
CA PRO A 57 9.25 -0.54 4.15
C PRO A 57 10.47 -0.97 3.31
N ARG A 58 10.72 -0.22 2.22
CA ARG A 58 11.87 -0.39 1.31
C ARG A 58 11.89 -1.69 0.47
N SER A 59 10.80 -2.42 0.38
CA SER A 59 10.67 -3.63 -0.47
C SER A 59 10.39 -3.37 -1.96
N GLY A 60 10.24 -2.11 -2.37
CA GLY A 60 9.89 -1.78 -3.76
C GLY A 60 8.40 -1.61 -4.04
N THR A 61 7.55 -1.49 -3.01
CA THR A 61 6.10 -1.24 -3.19
C THR A 61 5.75 -0.03 -4.08
N HIS A 62 6.66 0.94 -4.22
CA HIS A 62 6.45 2.08 -5.13
C HIS A 62 6.56 1.66 -6.60
N ALA A 63 7.50 0.77 -6.93
CA ALA A 63 7.62 0.19 -8.25
C ALA A 63 6.37 -0.60 -8.59
N LEU A 64 5.95 -1.50 -7.69
CA LEU A 64 4.69 -2.24 -7.83
C LEU A 64 3.49 -1.30 -7.98
N GLY A 65 3.40 -0.26 -7.13
CA GLY A 65 2.33 0.73 -7.20
C GLY A 65 2.26 1.45 -8.55
N SER A 66 3.40 1.75 -9.17
CA SER A 66 3.44 2.37 -10.50
C SER A 66 2.94 1.45 -11.62
N LEU A 67 3.10 0.13 -11.46
CA LEU A 67 2.59 -0.87 -12.39
C LEU A 67 1.06 -0.98 -12.36
N VAL A 68 0.46 -0.74 -11.19
CA VAL A 68 -0.97 -1.00 -10.92
C VAL A 68 -1.79 0.25 -10.59
N SER A 69 -1.29 1.44 -10.93
CA SER A 69 -1.94 2.72 -10.69
C SER A 69 -2.49 3.35 -11.97
N GLN A 70 -3.51 2.73 -12.56
CA GLN A 70 -4.18 3.21 -13.79
C GLN A 70 -5.68 3.45 -13.55
N GLU A 71 -6.00 4.58 -12.91
CA GLU A 71 -7.38 4.89 -12.50
C GLU A 71 -8.38 4.96 -13.66
N ASN A 72 -7.91 5.31 -14.86
CA ASN A 72 -8.70 5.41 -16.10
C ASN A 72 -9.31 4.09 -16.54
N ILE A 73 -8.70 2.97 -16.17
CA ILE A 73 -9.17 1.61 -16.50
C ILE A 73 -9.58 0.83 -15.23
N GLY A 74 -9.81 1.52 -14.12
CA GLY A 74 -10.38 0.96 -12.90
C GLY A 74 -9.37 0.44 -11.87
N PHE A 75 -8.07 0.45 -12.16
CA PHE A 75 -7.00 0.14 -11.21
C PHE A 75 -6.72 1.34 -10.29
N ARG A 76 -7.07 1.22 -9.01
CA ARG A 76 -7.00 2.32 -8.02
C ARG A 76 -6.02 1.95 -6.92
N TYR A 77 -4.81 2.48 -7.00
CA TYR A 77 -3.79 2.32 -5.97
C TYR A 77 -3.95 3.37 -4.86
N HIS A 78 -4.19 2.93 -3.63
CA HIS A 78 -4.44 3.81 -2.47
C HIS A 78 -3.20 4.02 -1.59
N GLY A 79 -2.08 3.39 -1.92
CA GLY A 79 -0.84 3.48 -1.13
C GLY A 79 -1.02 3.05 0.32
N GLU A 80 -0.27 3.67 1.22
CA GLU A 80 -0.29 3.42 2.67
C GLU A 80 -1.53 4.05 3.34
N PHE A 81 -2.71 3.65 2.88
CA PHE A 81 -4.00 4.20 3.28
C PHE A 81 -4.23 4.15 4.79
N PHE A 82 -3.88 3.03 5.43
CA PHE A 82 -4.05 2.82 6.87
C PHE A 82 -3.04 3.57 7.73
N ALA A 83 -1.95 4.09 7.15
CA ALA A 83 -0.96 4.87 7.86
C ALA A 83 -1.23 6.39 7.77
N PHE A 84 -2.36 6.82 7.19
CA PHE A 84 -2.64 8.24 6.95
C PHE A 84 -1.49 8.98 6.23
N ASN A 85 -0.75 8.29 5.36
CA ASN A 85 0.41 8.85 4.67
C ASN A 85 0.09 9.32 3.24
N HIS A 86 -1.11 9.01 2.73
CA HIS A 86 -1.53 9.36 1.38
C HIS A 86 -2.95 9.91 1.33
N TRP A 87 -3.18 10.90 0.45
CA TRP A 87 -4.51 11.43 0.14
C TRP A 87 -4.89 11.09 -1.31
N SER A 88 -6.01 10.40 -1.51
CA SER A 88 -6.54 10.07 -2.84
C SER A 88 -8.00 10.52 -3.01
N SER A 89 -8.47 10.56 -4.26
CA SER A 89 -9.85 10.93 -4.60
C SER A 89 -10.89 9.98 -3.98
N VAL A 90 -10.50 8.73 -3.66
CA VAL A 90 -11.38 7.75 -3.01
C VAL A 90 -11.84 8.23 -1.64
N ILE A 91 -10.98 8.94 -0.91
CA ILE A 91 -11.23 9.37 0.47
C ILE A 91 -12.48 10.26 0.52
N GLU A 92 -12.63 11.17 -0.45
CA GLU A 92 -13.80 12.05 -0.53
C GLU A 92 -15.04 11.28 -1.00
N ARG A 93 -14.88 10.31 -1.90
CA ARG A 93 -15.98 9.44 -2.37
C ARG A 93 -16.55 8.59 -1.24
N LEU A 94 -15.71 8.17 -0.28
CA LEU A 94 -16.14 7.38 0.87
C LEU A 94 -17.15 8.10 1.75
N ASN A 95 -17.22 9.43 1.74
CA ASN A 95 -18.24 10.18 2.49
C ASN A 95 -19.68 9.76 2.16
N ARG A 96 -19.92 9.27 0.92
CA ARG A 96 -21.24 8.78 0.49
C ARG A 96 -21.69 7.52 1.25
N TYR A 97 -20.74 6.71 1.69
CA TYR A 97 -20.99 5.40 2.30
C TYR A 97 -20.57 5.33 3.77
N TYR A 98 -19.68 6.24 4.18
CA TYR A 98 -19.22 6.41 5.54
C TYR A 98 -19.15 7.92 5.82
N PRO A 99 -20.22 8.52 6.35
CA PRO A 99 -20.28 9.96 6.60
C PRO A 99 -19.09 10.48 7.42
N PHE A 100 -18.66 11.70 7.11
CA PHE A 100 -17.52 12.36 7.73
C PHE A 100 -16.18 11.61 7.60
N PHE A 101 -16.06 10.62 6.70
CA PHE A 101 -14.83 9.83 6.55
C PHE A 101 -13.64 10.72 6.19
N SER A 102 -13.74 11.49 5.10
CA SER A 102 -12.63 12.33 4.63
C SER A 102 -12.24 13.42 5.63
N PHE A 103 -13.18 13.94 6.41
CA PHE A 103 -12.89 14.90 7.48
C PHE A 103 -12.08 14.24 8.60
N ARG A 104 -12.55 13.10 9.12
CA ARG A 104 -11.83 12.34 10.16
C ARG A 104 -10.46 11.87 9.66
N PHE A 105 -10.37 11.40 8.41
CA PHE A 105 -9.10 11.03 7.79
C PHE A 105 -8.14 12.22 7.73
N HIS A 106 -8.62 13.40 7.32
CA HIS A 106 -7.82 14.62 7.23
C HIS A 106 -7.27 15.07 8.60
N LEU A 107 -8.05 14.95 9.68
CA LEU A 107 -7.58 15.28 11.03
C LEU A 107 -6.40 14.39 11.42
N ASN A 108 -6.53 13.07 11.26
CA ASN A 108 -5.46 12.12 11.58
C ASN A 108 -4.22 12.33 10.70
N PHE A 109 -4.41 12.51 9.39
CA PHE A 109 -3.34 12.84 8.43
C PHE A 109 -2.52 14.06 8.87
N ARG A 110 -3.19 15.13 9.34
CA ARG A 110 -2.52 16.34 9.83
C ARG A 110 -1.78 16.11 11.14
N THR A 111 -2.41 15.44 12.11
CA THR A 111 -1.80 15.17 13.42
C THR A 111 -0.54 14.30 13.29
N GLN A 112 -0.58 13.30 12.42
CA GLN A 112 0.58 12.45 12.10
C GLN A 112 1.76 13.26 11.55
N ARG A 113 1.50 14.14 10.58
CA ARG A 113 2.53 15.00 10.00
C ARG A 113 3.13 16.00 11.00
N GLN A 114 2.35 16.46 11.97
CA GLN A 114 2.84 17.39 12.99
C GLN A 114 3.71 16.70 14.05
N LYS A 115 3.32 15.50 14.47
CA LYS A 115 3.98 14.78 15.58
C LYS A 115 5.08 13.81 15.13
N TRP A 116 5.30 13.65 13.82
CA TRP A 116 6.28 12.72 13.23
C TRP A 116 6.20 11.30 13.80
N ARG A 117 4.99 10.85 14.14
CA ARG A 117 4.72 9.51 14.68
C ARG A 117 3.66 8.83 13.84
N THR A 118 3.93 7.59 13.42
CA THR A 118 2.95 6.75 12.74
C THR A 118 1.84 6.37 13.73
N TYR A 119 0.62 6.84 13.48
CA TYR A 119 -0.55 6.40 14.23
C TYR A 119 -1.09 5.11 13.60
N ARG A 120 -1.46 4.15 14.46
CA ARG A 120 -2.20 2.99 13.98
C ARG A 120 -3.60 3.41 13.57
N PHE A 121 -4.12 2.88 12.47
CA PHE A 121 -5.42 3.29 11.95
C PHE A 121 -6.54 3.17 13.01
N GLU A 122 -6.52 2.10 13.79
CA GLU A 122 -7.49 1.79 14.84
C GLU A 122 -7.39 2.68 16.08
N SER A 123 -6.30 3.44 16.24
CA SER A 123 -6.21 4.47 17.29
C SER A 123 -7.00 5.74 16.96
N SER A 124 -7.58 5.81 15.76
CA SER A 124 -8.43 6.91 15.31
C SER A 124 -9.92 6.63 15.50
N SER A 125 -10.76 7.60 15.17
CA SER A 125 -12.22 7.42 15.12
C SER A 125 -12.73 6.69 13.86
N LEU A 126 -11.82 6.19 13.01
CA LEU A 126 -12.13 5.41 11.82
C LEU A 126 -12.06 3.91 12.12
N ASN A 127 -12.94 3.13 11.49
CA ASN A 127 -12.99 1.68 11.65
C ASN A 127 -12.60 0.99 10.34
N ALA A 128 -11.63 0.08 10.39
CA ALA A 128 -11.07 -0.59 9.20
C ALA A 128 -12.13 -1.41 8.45
N SER A 129 -12.90 -2.26 9.13
CA SER A 129 -13.98 -3.05 8.53
C SER A 129 -15.05 -2.18 7.86
N LYS A 130 -15.55 -1.14 8.55
CA LYS A 130 -16.51 -0.18 7.97
C LYS A 130 -15.92 0.50 6.73
N THR A 131 -14.62 0.80 6.76
CA THR A 131 -13.92 1.41 5.63
C THR A 131 -13.82 0.45 4.45
N MET A 132 -13.47 -0.82 4.67
CA MET A 132 -13.43 -1.83 3.60
C MET A 132 -14.80 -2.04 2.97
N ARG A 133 -15.86 -2.14 3.79
CA ARG A 133 -17.25 -2.21 3.30
C ARG A 133 -17.64 -0.99 2.45
N ALA A 134 -17.20 0.21 2.85
CA ALA A 134 -17.43 1.43 2.08
C ALA A 134 -16.63 1.47 0.77
N ILE A 135 -15.39 0.97 0.75
CA ILE A 135 -14.58 0.85 -0.46
C ILE A 135 -15.22 -0.12 -1.45
N LYS A 136 -15.75 -1.26 -0.99
CA LYS A 136 -16.45 -2.24 -1.85
C LYS A 136 -17.71 -1.69 -2.54
N LYS A 137 -18.24 -0.55 -2.08
CA LYS A 137 -19.36 0.17 -2.71
C LYS A 137 -18.90 1.12 -3.84
N ILE A 138 -17.60 1.14 -4.13
CA ILE A 138 -17.01 1.92 -5.22
C ILE A 138 -16.56 0.93 -6.30
N HIS A 139 -16.91 1.22 -7.56
CA HIS A 139 -16.45 0.44 -8.70
C HIS A 139 -14.93 0.61 -8.92
N GLY A 140 -14.24 -0.51 -9.07
CA GLY A 140 -12.80 -0.57 -9.35
C GLY A 140 -12.07 -1.71 -8.65
N ILE A 141 -10.81 -1.88 -9.02
CA ILE A 141 -9.84 -2.74 -8.35
C ILE A 141 -9.10 -1.85 -7.36
N HIS A 142 -9.32 -2.07 -6.07
CA HIS A 142 -8.81 -1.23 -5.00
C HIS A 142 -7.59 -1.89 -4.36
N ILE A 143 -6.42 -1.32 -4.64
CA ILE A 143 -5.13 -1.86 -4.23
C ILE A 143 -4.64 -1.05 -3.03
N ILE A 144 -4.52 -1.70 -1.88
CA ILE A 144 -4.18 -1.07 -0.62
C ILE A 144 -2.88 -1.67 -0.09
N LYS A 145 -1.93 -0.80 0.26
CA LYS A 145 -0.63 -1.22 0.80
C LYS A 145 -0.71 -1.33 2.32
N VAL A 146 -0.27 -2.47 2.84
CA VAL A 146 -0.29 -2.79 4.26
C VAL A 146 1.10 -3.21 4.71
N PHE A 147 1.66 -2.48 5.68
CA PHE A 147 2.93 -2.79 6.32
C PHE A 147 2.71 -3.18 7.78
N PRO A 148 3.73 -3.78 8.43
CA PRO A 148 3.75 -3.88 9.88
C PRO A 148 3.46 -2.53 10.51
N THR A 149 2.69 -2.53 11.61
CA THR A 149 2.26 -1.35 12.37
C THR A 149 1.17 -0.47 11.74
N HIS A 150 0.77 -0.67 10.48
CA HIS A 150 -0.39 0.06 9.92
C HIS A 150 -1.69 -0.28 10.67
N LEU A 151 -1.82 -1.55 11.04
CA LEU A 151 -2.92 -2.14 11.80
C LEU A 151 -2.34 -3.10 12.83
N SER A 152 -3.03 -3.28 13.96
CA SER A 152 -2.79 -4.40 14.87
C SER A 152 -3.25 -5.71 14.27
N ASP A 153 -2.67 -6.81 14.78
CA ASP A 153 -2.96 -8.14 14.22
C ASP A 153 -4.44 -8.52 14.25
N PRO A 154 -5.19 -8.33 15.36
CA PRO A 154 -6.61 -8.66 15.36
C PRO A 154 -7.42 -7.89 14.31
N VAL A 155 -7.03 -6.64 14.02
CA VAL A 155 -7.73 -5.81 13.04
C VAL A 155 -7.40 -6.26 11.62
N LEU A 156 -6.12 -6.52 11.32
CA LEU A 156 -5.71 -6.97 9.99
C LEU A 156 -6.29 -8.36 9.67
N GLU A 157 -6.24 -9.29 10.61
CA GLU A 157 -6.84 -10.62 10.50
C GLU A 157 -8.36 -10.54 10.27
N ALA A 158 -9.06 -9.70 11.04
CA ALA A 158 -10.51 -9.50 10.87
C ALA A 158 -10.86 -8.97 9.48
N ILE A 159 -10.14 -7.97 8.96
CA ILE A 159 -10.44 -7.44 7.62
C ILE A 159 -10.07 -8.42 6.51
N ILE A 160 -9.04 -9.26 6.69
CA ILE A 160 -8.68 -10.33 5.74
C ILE A 160 -9.81 -11.37 5.73
N ALA A 161 -10.22 -11.88 6.89
CA ALA A 161 -11.26 -12.90 7.01
C ALA A 161 -12.63 -12.41 6.49
N GLU A 162 -13.04 -11.19 6.85
CA GLU A 162 -14.33 -10.60 6.44
C GLU A 162 -14.39 -10.34 4.91
N ASN A 163 -13.29 -9.86 4.33
CA ASN A 163 -13.31 -9.33 2.97
C ASN A 163 -12.73 -10.26 1.91
N LYS A 164 -11.96 -11.27 2.33
CA LYS A 164 -11.23 -12.22 1.45
C LYS A 164 -10.53 -11.50 0.29
N PRO A 165 -9.66 -10.50 0.56
CA PRO A 165 -8.97 -9.80 -0.50
C PRO A 165 -8.03 -10.74 -1.25
N HIS A 166 -7.72 -10.41 -2.50
CA HIS A 166 -6.53 -10.97 -3.14
C HIS A 166 -5.30 -10.36 -2.47
N ILE A 167 -4.30 -11.17 -2.12
CA ILE A 167 -3.13 -10.70 -1.38
C ILE A 167 -1.88 -10.91 -2.23
N ILE A 168 -1.15 -9.82 -2.46
CA ILE A 168 0.18 -9.83 -3.06
C ILE A 168 1.19 -9.62 -1.93
N PHE A 169 2.01 -10.64 -1.65
CA PHE A 169 3.20 -10.47 -0.83
C PHE A 169 4.35 -10.02 -1.72
N LEU A 170 4.93 -8.85 -1.41
CA LEU A 170 6.14 -8.37 -2.06
C LEU A 170 7.30 -8.50 -1.08
N ARG A 171 8.19 -9.44 -1.35
CA ARG A 171 9.43 -9.66 -0.60
C ARG A 171 10.60 -9.00 -1.31
N ARG A 172 11.69 -8.83 -0.58
CA ARG A 172 12.99 -8.34 -1.06
C ARG A 172 14.05 -8.80 -0.06
N ASN A 173 15.25 -9.10 -0.53
CA ASN A 173 16.39 -9.49 0.31
C ASN A 173 16.53 -8.58 1.55
N HIS A 174 16.75 -9.21 2.72
CA HIS A 174 16.71 -8.52 4.01
C HIS A 174 17.83 -7.53 4.20
N LEU A 175 19.05 -7.85 3.76
CA LEU A 175 20.21 -6.95 3.87
C LEU A 175 20.00 -5.70 3.03
N ASP A 176 19.54 -5.87 1.79
CA ASP A 176 19.17 -4.78 0.89
C ASP A 176 18.09 -3.86 1.50
N ARG A 177 17.06 -4.46 2.12
CA ARG A 177 16.01 -3.71 2.81
C ARG A 177 16.54 -2.97 4.04
N PHE A 178 17.35 -3.63 4.86
CA PHE A 178 17.91 -3.09 6.09
C PHE A 178 18.78 -1.87 5.81
N VAL A 179 19.73 -1.98 4.87
CA VAL A 179 20.58 -0.86 4.45
C VAL A 179 19.72 0.30 3.92
N SER A 180 18.77 0.00 3.05
CA SER A 180 17.89 1.02 2.50
C SER A 180 17.00 1.69 3.57
N HIS A 181 16.65 0.97 4.63
CA HIS A 181 15.88 1.48 5.75
C HIS A 181 16.73 2.38 6.66
N LYS A 182 17.95 1.95 7.03
CA LYS A 182 18.89 2.76 7.81
C LYS A 182 19.26 4.06 7.09
N LYS A 183 19.55 4.01 5.79
CA LYS A 183 19.84 5.21 4.99
C LYS A 183 18.66 6.19 4.96
N ALA A 184 17.43 5.68 4.82
CA ALA A 184 16.22 6.51 4.85
C ALA A 184 16.01 7.16 6.23
N ASN A 185 16.24 6.41 7.32
CA ASN A 185 16.15 6.94 8.68
C ASN A 185 17.21 8.02 8.94
N LYS A 186 18.47 7.79 8.53
CA LYS A 186 19.58 8.73 8.72
C LYS A 186 19.39 10.05 7.95
N THR A 187 18.79 9.99 6.76
CA THR A 187 18.63 11.17 5.89
C THR A 187 17.26 11.84 5.97
N GLY A 188 16.26 11.16 6.53
CA GLY A 188 14.85 11.54 6.41
C GLY A 188 14.31 11.45 4.97
N LYS A 189 15.06 10.91 4.01
CA LYS A 189 14.68 10.82 2.58
C LYS A 189 14.13 9.44 2.27
N TRP A 190 12.81 9.35 2.12
CA TRP A 190 12.09 8.09 1.92
C TRP A 190 11.78 7.76 0.46
N HIS A 191 11.83 8.74 -0.44
CA HIS A 191 11.48 8.62 -1.86
C HIS A 191 12.41 9.45 -2.76
N THR A 192 12.62 8.97 -4.01
CA THR A 192 13.17 9.69 -5.17
C THR A 192 14.54 10.38 -5.05
N ALA A 193 15.16 10.42 -3.87
CA ALA A 193 16.49 10.95 -3.67
C ALA A 193 17.52 9.83 -3.57
N SER A 194 18.70 10.05 -4.16
CA SER A 194 19.86 9.16 -3.98
C SER A 194 20.35 9.23 -2.54
N THR A 195 20.68 8.05 -2.00
CA THR A 195 21.29 7.87 -0.68
C THR A 195 22.61 7.10 -0.78
N GLU A 196 23.25 7.12 -1.95
CA GLU A 196 24.44 6.30 -2.23
C GLU A 196 25.64 6.67 -1.36
N SER A 197 25.87 7.97 -1.14
CA SER A 197 26.96 8.50 -0.31
C SER A 197 26.70 8.41 1.20
N VAL A 198 25.58 7.83 1.62
CA VAL A 198 25.23 7.73 3.04
C VAL A 198 25.92 6.53 3.64
N GLU A 199 26.97 6.78 4.42
CA GLU A 199 27.62 5.77 5.24
C GLU A 199 26.71 5.36 6.39
N ILE A 200 26.56 4.06 6.60
CA ILE A 200 25.85 3.48 7.73
C ILE A 200 26.67 2.31 8.26
N ASP A 201 26.54 2.07 9.57
CA ASP A 201 27.08 0.88 10.20
C ASP A 201 25.99 -0.20 10.34
N ILE A 202 26.37 -1.46 10.16
CA ILE A 202 25.48 -2.61 10.25
C ILE A 202 25.80 -3.34 11.55
N ASP A 203 24.97 -3.11 12.56
CA ASP A 203 24.94 -3.89 13.78
C ASP A 203 24.23 -5.23 13.51
N GLU A 204 24.90 -6.34 13.81
CA GLU A 204 24.39 -7.68 13.51
C GLU A 204 23.16 -8.04 14.36
N ALA A 205 23.12 -7.62 15.63
CA ALA A 205 21.96 -7.89 16.49
C ALA A 205 20.73 -7.12 16.01
N GLU A 206 20.90 -5.87 15.56
CA GLU A 206 19.85 -5.06 14.95
C GLU A 206 19.36 -5.68 13.62
N LEU A 207 20.28 -6.15 12.77
CA LEU A 207 19.94 -6.82 11.52
C LEU A 207 19.16 -8.13 11.76
N ASN A 208 19.61 -8.97 12.70
CA ASN A 208 18.93 -10.22 13.02
C ASN A 208 17.53 -9.96 13.60
N LYS A 209 17.39 -8.98 14.50
CA LYS A 209 16.08 -8.56 14.99
C LYS A 209 15.16 -8.06 13.87
N PHE A 210 15.69 -7.27 12.94
CA PHE A 210 14.95 -6.81 11.77
C PHE A 210 14.46 -7.99 10.93
N ILE A 211 15.32 -8.97 10.64
CA ILE A 211 14.96 -10.19 9.89
C ILE A 211 13.82 -10.93 10.61
N ASP A 212 14.01 -11.26 11.88
CA ASP A 212 13.06 -12.01 12.70
C ASP A 212 11.67 -11.38 12.74
N GLU A 213 11.59 -10.06 12.93
CA GLU A 213 10.32 -9.35 13.02
C GLU A 213 9.54 -9.42 11.70
N TYR A 214 10.22 -9.25 10.56
CA TYR A 214 9.56 -9.28 9.25
C TYR A 214 9.21 -10.69 8.78
N GLU A 215 10.03 -11.70 9.09
CA GLU A 215 9.72 -13.10 8.80
C GLU A 215 8.54 -13.59 9.62
N LYS A 216 8.47 -13.24 10.91
CA LYS A 216 7.31 -13.56 11.76
C LYS A 216 6.03 -12.94 11.21
N PHE A 217 6.07 -11.67 10.81
CA PHE A 217 4.93 -11.00 10.21
C PHE A 217 4.51 -11.68 8.89
N TYR A 218 5.46 -11.94 7.99
CA TYR A 218 5.19 -12.63 6.73
C TYR A 218 4.55 -14.00 6.94
N THR A 219 5.17 -14.83 7.78
CA THR A 219 4.72 -16.19 8.10
C THR A 219 3.29 -16.19 8.64
N ARG A 220 3.01 -15.30 9.60
CA ARG A 220 1.67 -15.15 10.17
C ARG A 220 0.64 -14.88 9.09
N TYR A 221 0.85 -13.85 8.28
CA TYR A 221 -0.19 -13.40 7.35
C TYR A 221 -0.32 -14.25 6.10
N VAL A 222 0.74 -14.89 5.61
CA VAL A 222 0.62 -15.83 4.48
C VAL A 222 -0.17 -17.07 4.89
N ASN A 223 0.11 -17.62 6.08
CA ASN A 223 -0.61 -18.78 6.61
C ASN A 223 -2.06 -18.42 6.94
N PHE A 224 -2.29 -17.28 7.61
CA PHE A 224 -3.63 -16.82 7.93
C PHE A 224 -4.48 -16.58 6.67
N ALA A 225 -3.92 -15.91 5.66
CA ALA A 225 -4.60 -15.65 4.39
C ALA A 225 -5.02 -16.93 3.68
N LYS A 226 -4.10 -17.90 3.55
CA LYS A 226 -4.36 -19.19 2.93
C LYS A 226 -5.42 -19.99 3.70
N ALA A 227 -5.30 -20.05 5.04
CA ALA A 227 -6.28 -20.73 5.90
C ALA A 227 -7.70 -20.17 5.78
N HIS A 228 -7.85 -18.88 5.43
CA HIS A 228 -9.15 -18.23 5.22
C HIS A 228 -9.59 -18.21 3.75
N GLY A 229 -8.90 -18.95 2.88
CA GLY A 229 -9.24 -19.09 1.46
C GLY A 229 -9.00 -17.83 0.63
N CYS A 230 -8.08 -16.96 1.04
CA CYS A 230 -7.67 -15.83 0.22
C CYS A 230 -6.77 -16.32 -0.92
N ALA A 231 -6.93 -15.75 -2.11
CA ALA A 231 -5.96 -15.91 -3.18
C ALA A 231 -4.67 -15.18 -2.78
N VAL A 232 -3.52 -15.84 -2.93
CA VAL A 232 -2.20 -15.29 -2.57
C VAL A 232 -1.26 -15.39 -3.76
N LEU A 233 -0.64 -14.26 -4.12
CA LEU A 233 0.49 -14.18 -5.03
C LEU A 233 1.72 -13.72 -4.24
N ASP A 234 2.80 -14.47 -4.36
CA ASP A 234 4.06 -14.16 -3.69
C ASP A 234 5.10 -13.77 -4.74
N VAL A 235 5.63 -12.55 -4.62
CA VAL A 235 6.50 -11.92 -5.60
C VAL A 235 7.80 -11.48 -4.94
N ASP A 236 8.90 -11.77 -5.62
CA ASP A 236 10.22 -11.27 -5.24
C ASP A 236 10.52 -9.95 -5.96
N TYR A 237 11.07 -8.97 -5.26
CA TYR A 237 11.31 -7.62 -5.79
C TYR A 237 12.21 -7.63 -7.02
N GLU A 238 13.22 -8.49 -7.00
CA GLU A 238 14.23 -8.70 -8.02
C GLU A 238 13.59 -9.14 -9.35
N THR A 239 12.40 -9.74 -9.30
CA THR A 239 11.64 -10.18 -10.48
C THR A 239 10.66 -9.15 -11.02
N LEU A 240 10.52 -7.97 -10.39
CA LEU A 240 9.59 -6.90 -10.86
C LEU A 240 9.98 -6.25 -12.19
N GLN A 241 11.09 -6.67 -12.81
CA GLN A 241 11.50 -6.27 -14.16
C GLN A 241 11.10 -7.33 -15.22
N ASP A 242 10.68 -8.52 -14.79
CA ASP A 242 10.25 -9.59 -15.70
C ASP A 242 8.81 -9.32 -16.17
N ALA A 243 8.63 -9.23 -17.49
CA ALA A 243 7.33 -9.01 -18.12
C ALA A 243 6.28 -10.06 -17.72
N ASN A 244 6.66 -11.33 -17.58
CA ASN A 244 5.76 -12.42 -17.19
C ASN A 244 5.27 -12.24 -15.75
N VAL A 245 6.14 -11.77 -14.86
CA VAL A 245 5.79 -11.49 -13.45
C VAL A 245 4.86 -10.29 -13.38
N ILE A 246 5.14 -9.23 -14.15
CA ILE A 246 4.27 -8.05 -14.25
C ILE A 246 2.88 -8.44 -14.75
N ASP A 247 2.80 -9.25 -15.81
CA ASP A 247 1.54 -9.74 -16.34
C ASP A 247 0.81 -10.61 -15.31
N SER A 248 1.52 -11.47 -14.59
CA SER A 248 0.95 -12.28 -13.50
C SER A 248 0.35 -11.44 -12.38
N ILE A 249 1.04 -10.38 -11.95
CA ILE A 249 0.52 -9.41 -10.96
C ILE A 249 -0.77 -8.75 -11.45
N GLN A 250 -0.77 -8.31 -12.71
CA GLN A 250 -1.91 -7.61 -13.31
C GLN A 250 -3.15 -8.51 -13.41
N HIS A 251 -2.97 -9.74 -13.89
CA HIS A 251 -4.04 -10.74 -13.97
C HIS A 251 -4.55 -11.13 -12.57
N PHE A 252 -3.65 -11.33 -11.62
CA PHE A 252 -4.03 -11.67 -10.25
C PHE A 252 -4.86 -10.56 -9.58
N ALA A 253 -4.50 -9.30 -9.80
CA ALA A 253 -5.21 -8.14 -9.26
C ALA A 253 -6.56 -7.89 -9.98
N ALA A 254 -6.62 -8.13 -11.30
CA ALA A 254 -7.80 -7.92 -12.11
C ALA A 254 -8.97 -8.83 -11.70
N TRP A 255 -10.21 -8.39 -11.91
CA TRP A 255 -11.37 -9.28 -11.82
C TRP A 255 -11.44 -10.20 -13.05
N GLU A 256 -12.24 -11.25 -12.95
CA GLU A 256 -12.56 -12.10 -14.09
C GLU A 256 -13.22 -11.30 -15.24
N GLY A 257 -12.77 -11.57 -16.46
CA GLY A 257 -13.22 -10.88 -17.68
C GLY A 257 -12.74 -9.43 -17.81
N PHE A 258 -11.64 -9.04 -17.16
CA PHE A 258 -10.97 -7.76 -17.48
C PHE A 258 -10.36 -7.84 -18.89
N THR A 259 -10.53 -6.80 -19.72
CA THR A 259 -10.11 -6.82 -21.14
C THR A 259 -9.05 -5.76 -21.48
N ASP A 260 -8.87 -4.75 -20.64
CA ASP A 260 -8.02 -3.59 -20.92
C ASP A 260 -6.55 -3.81 -20.49
N TYR A 261 -6.03 -5.05 -20.54
CA TYR A 261 -4.66 -5.38 -20.11
C TYR A 261 -3.58 -4.65 -20.91
N ASN A 262 -3.84 -4.36 -22.19
CA ASN A 262 -2.94 -3.61 -23.06
C ASN A 262 -2.74 -2.15 -22.65
N LYS A 263 -3.62 -1.61 -21.79
CA LYS A 263 -3.54 -0.23 -21.27
C LYS A 263 -2.79 -0.14 -19.93
N LEU A 264 -2.40 -1.27 -19.34
CA LEU A 264 -1.63 -1.30 -18.10
C LEU A 264 -0.15 -1.03 -18.38
N ALA A 265 0.53 -0.42 -17.40
CA ALA A 265 1.96 -0.16 -17.51
C ALA A 265 2.75 -1.49 -17.55
N LYS A 266 3.72 -1.59 -18.45
CA LYS A 266 4.53 -2.81 -18.63
C LYS A 266 5.89 -2.77 -17.93
N ILE A 267 6.29 -1.61 -17.41
CA ILE A 267 7.56 -1.41 -16.72
C ILE A 267 7.32 -0.44 -15.56
N PRO A 268 7.95 -0.64 -14.39
CA PRO A 268 7.88 0.35 -13.32
C PRO A 268 8.49 1.69 -13.74
N THR A 269 7.83 2.80 -13.42
CA THR A 269 8.33 4.15 -13.76
C THR A 269 9.22 4.76 -12.67
N THR A 270 9.43 4.04 -11.56
CA THR A 270 10.23 4.52 -10.43
C THR A 270 11.69 4.14 -10.57
N ALA A 271 12.60 5.11 -10.46
CA ALA A 271 14.03 4.87 -10.40
C ALA A 271 14.45 4.20 -9.06
N LYS A 272 15.48 3.34 -9.11
CA LYS A 272 16.11 2.76 -7.91
C LYS A 272 16.82 3.87 -7.13
N GLN A 273 16.60 3.95 -5.82
CA GLN A 273 17.18 5.00 -4.97
C GLN A 273 18.60 4.73 -4.49
N ASP A 274 19.01 3.46 -4.50
CA ASP A 274 20.35 3.04 -4.11
C ASP A 274 20.88 2.18 -5.26
N SER A 275 21.67 2.79 -6.15
CA SER A 275 22.31 2.05 -7.23
C SER A 275 23.61 1.37 -6.76
N SER A 276 24.21 1.86 -5.66
CA SER A 276 25.41 1.30 -5.04
C SER A 276 25.09 0.18 -4.04
N ARG A 277 25.97 -0.82 -3.98
CA ARG A 277 25.97 -1.92 -2.98
C ARG A 277 27.14 -1.87 -2.02
N THR A 278 27.95 -0.80 -2.03
CA THR A 278 29.22 -0.74 -1.28
C THR A 278 29.06 -1.06 0.21
N VAL A 279 28.00 -0.58 0.86
CA VAL A 279 27.74 -0.87 2.29
C VAL A 279 27.51 -2.36 2.51
N GLN A 280 26.67 -2.98 1.67
CA GLN A 280 26.38 -4.41 1.72
C GLN A 280 27.65 -5.22 1.44
N ASP A 281 28.39 -4.89 0.38
CA ASP A 281 29.59 -5.61 -0.04
C ASP A 281 30.66 -5.57 1.04
N ASN A 282 30.87 -4.41 1.67
CA ASN A 282 31.81 -4.26 2.79
C ASN A 282 31.39 -5.11 4.00
N TYR A 283 30.11 -5.14 4.35
CA TYR A 283 29.60 -5.96 5.46
C TYR A 283 29.70 -7.46 5.16
N LEU A 284 29.39 -7.89 3.94
CA LEU A 284 29.53 -9.29 3.53
C LEU A 284 30.99 -9.74 3.59
N ALA A 285 31.91 -8.88 3.13
CA ALA A 285 33.35 -9.15 3.19
C ALA A 285 33.86 -9.26 4.64
N SER A 286 33.43 -8.37 5.55
CA SER A 286 33.89 -8.40 6.95
C SER A 286 33.25 -9.49 7.79
N SER A 287 32.01 -9.90 7.48
CA SER A 287 31.27 -10.94 8.21
C SER A 287 31.51 -12.36 7.67
N GLY A 288 32.11 -12.50 6.48
CA GLY A 288 32.28 -13.80 5.81
C GLY A 288 30.97 -14.42 5.29
N LYS A 289 29.88 -13.63 5.23
CA LYS A 289 28.56 -14.07 4.76
C LYS A 289 28.38 -13.80 3.27
N LYS A 290 27.41 -14.47 2.66
CA LYS A 290 26.98 -14.25 1.27
C LYS A 290 25.65 -13.52 1.24
N ILE A 291 25.38 -12.82 0.13
CA ILE A 291 24.10 -12.12 -0.03
C ILE A 291 22.88 -13.05 0.08
N SER A 292 23.04 -14.30 -0.37
CA SER A 292 22.02 -15.36 -0.31
C SER A 292 21.64 -15.77 1.11
N ASP A 293 22.50 -15.49 2.10
CA ASP A 293 22.21 -15.76 3.52
C ASP A 293 21.11 -14.83 4.04
N PHE A 294 20.79 -13.76 3.29
CA PHE A 294 19.77 -12.76 3.60
C PHE A 294 18.56 -12.84 2.67
N ASP A 295 18.46 -13.90 1.85
CA ASP A 295 17.32 -14.10 0.97
C ASP A 295 16.05 -14.27 1.80
N PHE A 296 15.06 -13.42 1.51
CA PHE A 296 13.78 -13.51 2.17
C PHE A 296 12.98 -14.64 1.53
N LYS A 297 13.11 -15.87 2.01
CA LYS A 297 12.52 -17.05 1.36
C LYS A 297 10.98 -16.99 1.32
N LYS A 298 10.43 -17.46 0.21
CA LYS A 298 8.98 -17.72 0.08
C LYS A 298 8.60 -18.88 0.99
N ILE A 299 7.46 -18.77 1.68
CA ILE A 299 6.91 -19.90 2.43
C ILE A 299 6.12 -20.79 1.46
N GLU A 300 6.67 -21.96 1.23
CA GLU A 300 5.94 -23.09 0.67
C GLU A 300 5.05 -23.64 1.78
N VAL A 301 3.73 -23.56 1.57
CA VAL A 301 2.77 -24.15 2.52
C VAL A 301 2.27 -25.40 1.84
N ASN A 302 2.50 -26.55 2.48
CA ASN A 302 1.90 -27.83 2.13
C ASN A 302 0.38 -27.81 2.35
#